data_AF-A0A1B6LLK8-F1
#
_entry.id   AF-A0A1B6LLK8-F1
#
_cell.length_a   1.000
_cell.length_b   1.000
_cell.length_c   1.000
_cell.angle_alpha   90.00
_cell.angle_beta   90.00
_cell.angle_gamma   90.00
#
_symmetry.space_group_name_H-M   'P 1'
#
loop_
_entity.id
_entity.type
_entity.pdbx_description
1 polymer ?
#
loop_
_entity_poly.entity_id
_entity_poly.type
_entity_poly.pdbx_seq_one_letter_code
_entity_poly.pdbx_strand_id
1 'polypeptide(L)'
;MQPRESCRTAFVEHNILIVVSLYILQVIMYSLGENLTRGSDLHTHNTRNAANFNLLAHRLALFEEKPSCMGAKLFNILPDRIRCQSGSQNFKKELRIWLLSHPFYTIEEFLNWRT
;
A
#
# COMPACT_ATOMS: atom_id res chain seq x y z
N MET A 1 26.80 -14.69 -2.92
CA MET A 1 25.96 -14.47 -4.10
C MET A 1 26.76 -14.73 -5.34
N GLN A 2 26.31 -15.64 -6.19
CA GLN A 2 26.89 -15.86 -7.51
C GLN A 2 26.56 -14.69 -8.45
N PRO A 3 27.39 -14.43 -9.46
CA PRO A 3 27.05 -13.44 -10.50
C PRO A 3 25.67 -13.75 -11.10
N ARG A 4 24.79 -12.73 -11.16
CA ARG A 4 23.39 -12.79 -11.64
C ARG A 4 22.38 -13.45 -10.70
N GLU A 5 22.75 -13.84 -9.48
CA GLU A 5 21.75 -14.21 -8.47
C GLU A 5 20.87 -13.01 -8.09
N SER A 6 19.60 -13.28 -7.79
CA SER A 6 18.68 -12.26 -7.32
C SER A 6 19.08 -11.78 -5.93
N CYS A 7 19.14 -10.45 -5.74
CA CYS A 7 19.38 -9.87 -4.41
C CYS A 7 18.16 -9.96 -3.48
N ARG A 8 17.04 -10.55 -3.93
CA ARG A 8 15.74 -10.55 -3.23
C ARG A 8 15.87 -11.07 -1.80
N THR A 9 16.56 -12.18 -1.61
CA THR A 9 16.78 -12.79 -0.29
C THR A 9 17.66 -11.92 0.60
N ALA A 10 18.73 -11.32 0.06
CA ALA A 10 19.61 -10.45 0.86
C ALA A 10 18.88 -9.20 1.39
N PHE A 11 17.96 -8.61 0.62
CA PHE A 11 17.13 -7.50 1.11
C PHE A 11 16.34 -7.90 2.37
N VAL A 12 15.74 -9.10 2.37
CA VAL A 12 15.00 -9.63 3.52
C VAL A 12 15.94 -9.91 4.70
N GLU A 13 17.04 -10.63 4.48
CA GLU A 13 18.03 -10.99 5.50
C GLU A 13 18.63 -9.77 6.19
N HIS A 14 18.89 -8.69 5.44
CA HIS A 14 19.44 -7.45 5.97
C HIS A 14 18.38 -6.45 6.46
N ASN A 15 17.08 -6.81 6.45
CA ASN A 15 15.98 -5.92 6.81
C ASN A 15 15.96 -4.60 6.00
N ILE A 16 16.38 -4.67 4.75
CA ILE A 16 16.40 -3.55 3.80
C ILE A 16 15.16 -3.66 2.90
N LEU A 17 14.37 -2.59 2.84
CA LEU A 17 13.27 -2.53 1.90
C LEU A 17 13.79 -2.33 0.48
N ILE A 18 13.23 -3.08 -0.47
CA ILE A 18 13.42 -2.83 -1.89
C ILE A 18 12.81 -1.47 -2.25
N VAL A 19 13.38 -0.80 -3.26
CA VAL A 19 12.96 0.55 -3.69
C VAL A 19 11.46 0.64 -3.98
N VAL A 20 10.87 -0.40 -4.55
CA VAL A 20 9.42 -0.47 -4.82
C VAL A 20 8.62 -0.55 -3.53
N SER A 21 9.04 -1.40 -2.58
CA SER A 21 8.43 -1.44 -1.25
C SER A 21 8.58 -0.13 -0.48
N LEU A 22 9.71 0.58 -0.62
CA LEU A 22 9.87 1.93 -0.08
C LEU A 22 8.87 2.90 -0.70
N TYR A 23 8.73 2.90 -2.02
CA TYR A 23 7.75 3.72 -2.73
C TYR A 23 6.33 3.44 -2.22
N ILE A 24 5.91 2.17 -2.18
CA ILE A 24 4.58 1.75 -1.71
C ILE A 24 4.32 2.26 -0.28
N LEU A 25 5.28 2.07 0.63
CA LEU A 25 5.17 2.57 2.00
C LEU A 25 4.95 4.08 2.02
N GLN A 26 5.74 4.85 1.28
CA GLN A 26 5.67 6.31 1.29
C GLN A 26 4.35 6.84 0.71
N VAL A 27 3.90 6.30 -0.44
CA VAL A 27 2.67 6.80 -1.08
C VAL A 27 1.41 6.43 -0.28
N ILE A 28 1.39 5.26 0.37
CA ILE A 28 0.31 4.89 1.29
C ILE A 28 0.29 5.86 2.49
N MET A 29 1.43 6.10 3.12
CA MET A 29 1.51 7.04 4.25
C MET A 29 1.13 8.45 3.86
N TYR A 30 1.53 8.91 2.67
CA TYR A 30 1.12 10.19 2.10
C TYR A 30 -0.40 10.27 1.96
N SER A 31 -1.01 9.26 1.33
CA SER A 31 -2.46 9.21 1.11
C SER A 31 -3.28 9.16 2.40
N LEU A 32 -2.75 8.56 3.47
CA LEU A 32 -3.37 8.56 4.79
C LEU A 32 -3.32 9.91 5.51
N GLY A 33 -2.34 10.75 5.18
CA GLY A 33 -2.26 12.13 5.66
C GLY A 33 -3.14 13.11 4.88
N GLU A 34 -3.59 12.72 3.69
CA GLU A 34 -4.51 13.51 2.87
C GLU A 34 -5.97 13.27 3.29
N ASN A 35 -6.82 14.30 3.20
CA ASN A 35 -8.26 14.21 3.48
C ASN A 35 -9.03 13.57 2.32
N LEU A 36 -8.65 12.34 1.94
CA LEU A 36 -9.32 11.57 0.89
C LEU A 36 -10.61 10.93 1.43
N THR A 37 -11.67 11.00 0.63
CA THR A 37 -12.97 10.42 0.97
C THR A 37 -12.88 8.90 1.14
N ARG A 38 -13.43 8.37 2.23
CA ARG A 38 -13.54 6.94 2.51
C ARG A 38 -14.94 6.43 2.22
N GLY A 39 -15.08 5.11 2.12
CA GLY A 39 -16.39 4.46 2.01
C GLY A 39 -17.33 4.82 3.17
N SER A 40 -16.78 5.02 4.37
CA SER A 40 -17.50 5.49 5.56
C SER A 40 -18.14 6.87 5.41
N ASP A 41 -17.57 7.75 4.59
CA ASP A 41 -18.05 9.13 4.45
C ASP A 41 -19.28 9.21 3.54
N LEU A 42 -19.50 8.16 2.73
CA LEU A 42 -20.54 8.11 1.71
C LEU A 42 -21.74 7.26 2.12
N HIS A 43 -21.55 6.35 3.07
CA HIS A 43 -22.59 5.44 3.52
C HIS A 43 -22.72 5.52 5.04
N THR A 44 -23.94 5.75 5.52
CA THR A 44 -24.26 5.83 6.95
C THR A 44 -24.26 4.47 7.66
N HIS A 45 -24.05 3.38 6.92
CA HIS A 45 -24.01 2.01 7.42
C HIS A 45 -22.68 1.35 7.07
N ASN A 46 -22.18 0.49 7.98
CA ASN A 46 -20.91 -0.21 7.82
C ASN A 46 -20.96 -1.18 6.64
N THR A 47 -20.32 -0.82 5.53
CA THR A 47 -20.08 -1.74 4.42
C THR A 47 -18.73 -2.47 4.61
N ARG A 48 -18.57 -3.66 4.03
CA ARG A 48 -17.31 -4.44 4.08
C ARG A 48 -16.09 -3.64 3.60
N ASN A 49 -16.32 -2.61 2.77
CA ASN A 49 -15.31 -1.72 2.21
C ASN A 49 -15.29 -0.32 2.87
N ALA A 50 -15.94 -0.12 4.02
CA ALA A 50 -16.05 1.20 4.65
C ALA A 50 -14.69 1.84 4.95
N ALA A 51 -13.68 1.03 5.28
CA ALA A 51 -12.31 1.50 5.54
C ALA A 51 -11.51 1.83 4.27
N ASN A 52 -11.98 1.40 3.08
CA ASN A 52 -11.30 1.67 1.83
C ASN A 52 -11.47 3.13 1.44
N PHE A 53 -10.45 3.67 0.77
CA PHE A 53 -10.58 4.94 0.08
C PHE A 53 -11.60 4.79 -1.04
N ASN A 54 -12.58 5.70 -1.09
CA ASN A 54 -13.43 5.80 -2.25
C ASN A 54 -12.68 6.63 -3.29
N LEU A 55 -12.03 5.91 -4.20
CA LEU A 55 -11.53 6.49 -5.43
C LEU A 55 -12.76 6.86 -6.26
N LEU A 56 -13.32 8.06 -6.03
CA LEU A 56 -14.28 8.64 -6.96
C LEU A 56 -13.68 8.48 -8.36
N ALA A 57 -14.44 7.87 -9.27
CA ALA A 57 -13.98 7.52 -10.62
C ALA A 57 -13.69 8.81 -11.42
N HIS A 58 -12.59 9.48 -11.11
CA HIS A 58 -12.12 10.66 -11.81
C HIS A 58 -11.41 10.17 -13.06
N ARG A 59 -12.15 10.24 -14.16
CA ARG A 59 -11.86 9.71 -15.50
C ARG A 59 -10.63 10.35 -16.21
N LEU A 60 -9.83 11.15 -15.50
CA LEU A 60 -8.70 11.90 -16.06
C LEU A 60 -7.39 11.28 -15.55
N ALA A 61 -6.50 10.91 -16.48
CA ALA A 61 -5.16 10.38 -16.18
C ALA A 61 -4.38 11.24 -15.16
N LEU A 62 -4.61 12.55 -15.18
CA LEU A 62 -4.00 13.52 -14.25
C LEU A 62 -4.38 13.28 -12.77
N PHE A 63 -5.50 12.62 -12.49
CA PHE A 63 -5.90 12.19 -11.15
C PHE A 63 -5.34 10.80 -10.80
N GLU A 64 -5.13 9.92 -11.77
CA GLU A 64 -4.48 8.63 -11.58
C GLU A 64 -2.98 8.78 -11.25
N GLU A 65 -2.34 9.80 -11.83
CA GLU A 65 -0.92 10.13 -11.59
C GLU A 65 -0.65 10.74 -10.21
N LYS A 66 -1.68 11.18 -9.47
CA LYS A 66 -1.46 11.77 -8.14
C LYS A 66 -0.99 10.71 -7.14
N PRO A 67 0.08 10.96 -6.37
CA PRO A 67 0.54 10.04 -5.33
C PRO A 67 -0.54 9.65 -4.32
N SER A 68 -1.49 10.57 -4.04
CA SER A 68 -2.64 10.32 -3.16
C SER A 68 -3.63 9.30 -3.73
N CYS A 69 -3.86 9.31 -5.05
CA CYS A 69 -4.70 8.33 -5.73
C CYS A 69 -4.02 6.96 -5.79
N MET A 70 -2.73 6.94 -6.17
CA MET A 70 -1.94 5.70 -6.21
C MET A 70 -1.83 5.07 -4.82
N GLY A 71 -1.50 5.84 -3.78
CA GLY A 71 -1.40 5.30 -2.44
C GLY A 71 -2.75 4.84 -1.87
N ALA A 72 -3.86 5.50 -2.20
CA ALA A 72 -5.19 5.00 -1.89
C ALA A 72 -5.50 3.66 -2.56
N LYS A 73 -5.16 3.51 -3.85
CA LYS A 73 -5.28 2.24 -4.58
C LYS A 73 -4.46 1.12 -3.92
N LEU A 74 -3.19 1.41 -3.60
CA LEU A 74 -2.29 0.44 -2.95
C LEU A 74 -2.77 0.08 -1.54
N PHE A 75 -3.30 1.04 -0.78
CA PHE A 75 -3.88 0.81 0.54
C PHE A 75 -5.07 -0.15 0.50
N ASN A 76 -5.97 0.03 -0.47
CA ASN A 76 -7.16 -0.84 -0.62
C ASN A 76 -6.79 -2.30 -0.91
N ILE A 77 -5.61 -2.55 -1.49
CA ILE A 77 -5.08 -3.88 -1.80
C ILE A 77 -4.38 -4.54 -0.61
N LEU A 78 -4.05 -3.80 0.45
CA LEU A 78 -3.40 -4.38 1.63
C LEU A 78 -4.22 -5.51 2.25
N PRO A 79 -3.57 -6.48 2.94
CA PRO A 79 -4.26 -7.44 3.77
C PRO A 79 -5.13 -6.73 4.82
N ASP A 80 -6.33 -7.27 5.07
CA ASP A 80 -7.28 -6.69 6.03
C ASP A 80 -6.65 -6.46 7.41
N ARG A 81 -5.82 -7.42 7.89
CA ARG A 81 -5.09 -7.32 9.16
C ARG A 81 -4.20 -6.08 9.29
N ILE A 82 -3.69 -5.56 8.16
CA ILE A 82 -2.85 -4.36 8.13
C ILE A 82 -3.74 -3.12 7.97
N ARG A 83 -4.72 -3.20 7.07
CA ARG A 83 -5.65 -2.10 6.80
C ARG A 83 -6.43 -1.68 8.05
N CYS A 84 -6.88 -2.62 8.86
CA CYS A 84 -7.58 -2.34 10.12
C CYS A 84 -6.74 -1.56 11.15
N GLN A 85 -5.42 -1.51 10.97
CA GLN A 85 -4.51 -0.78 11.85
C GLN A 85 -4.24 0.65 11.39
N SER A 86 -4.85 1.13 10.30
CA SER A 86 -4.51 2.45 9.70
C SER A 86 -4.69 3.65 10.62
N GLY A 87 -5.49 3.54 11.68
CA GLY A 87 -5.62 4.57 12.72
C GLY A 87 -4.63 4.45 13.88
N SER A 88 -3.80 3.40 13.89
CA SER A 88 -2.80 3.14 14.94
C SER A 88 -1.47 3.80 14.61
N GLN A 89 -0.78 4.30 15.64
CA GLN A 89 0.59 4.79 15.53
C GLN A 89 1.56 3.71 15.02
N ASN A 90 1.20 2.43 15.18
CA ASN A 90 2.00 1.29 14.72
C ASN A 90 1.80 0.94 13.25
N PHE A 91 0.83 1.53 12.54
CA PHE A 91 0.52 1.18 11.16
C PHE A 91 1.75 1.17 10.24
N LYS A 92 2.56 2.23 10.30
CA LYS A 92 3.77 2.38 9.47
C LYS A 92 4.77 1.26 9.75
N LYS A 93 4.91 0.85 11.01
CA LYS A 93 5.81 -0.24 11.44
C LYS A 93 5.31 -1.58 10.90
N GLU A 94 4.03 -1.87 11.08
CA GLU A 94 3.42 -3.14 10.64
C GLU A 94 3.41 -3.27 9.11
N LEU A 95 3.08 -2.19 8.40
CA LEU A 95 3.19 -2.14 6.95
C LEU A 95 4.63 -2.36 6.49
N ARG A 96 5.62 -1.74 7.15
CA ARG A 96 7.04 -1.98 6.86
C ARG A 96 7.43 -3.44 7.07
N ILE A 97 7.05 -4.05 8.18
CA ILE A 97 7.35 -5.47 8.49
C ILE A 97 6.74 -6.38 7.41
N TRP A 98 5.51 -6.10 7.00
CA TRP A 98 4.87 -6.87 5.95
C TRP A 98 5.57 -6.70 4.59
N LEU A 99 5.93 -5.49 4.21
CA LEU A 99 6.69 -5.21 2.98
C LEU A 99 8.11 -5.78 2.99
N LEU A 100 8.71 -6.00 4.16
CA LEU A 100 10.00 -6.69 4.30
C LEU A 100 9.87 -8.20 4.08
N SER A 101 8.77 -8.80 4.56
CA SER A 101 8.50 -10.24 4.36
C SER A 101 7.97 -10.58 2.96
N HIS A 102 7.55 -9.56 2.18
CA HIS A 102 7.04 -9.70 0.82
C HIS A 102 7.86 -8.81 -0.12
N PRO A 103 9.02 -9.29 -0.61
CA PRO A 103 10.00 -8.44 -1.29
C PRO A 103 9.59 -8.11 -2.73
N PHE A 104 8.63 -7.21 -2.94
CA PHE A 104 8.14 -6.80 -4.26
C PHE A 104 9.20 -6.01 -5.07
N TYR A 105 9.47 -6.44 -6.30
CA TYR A 105 10.36 -5.76 -7.26
C TYR A 105 9.62 -4.87 -8.26
N THR A 106 8.31 -5.02 -8.37
CA THR A 106 7.46 -4.19 -9.22
C THR A 106 6.16 -3.87 -8.51
N ILE A 107 5.49 -2.79 -8.92
CA ILE A 107 4.15 -2.46 -8.42
C ILE A 107 3.16 -3.55 -8.80
N GLU A 108 3.32 -4.16 -9.98
CA GLU A 108 2.45 -5.25 -10.45
C GLU A 108 2.54 -6.49 -9.55
N GLU A 109 3.74 -6.86 -9.08
CA GLU A 109 3.90 -7.93 -8.09
C GLU A 109 3.13 -7.62 -6.80
N PHE A 110 3.15 -6.36 -6.35
CA PHE A 110 2.34 -5.94 -5.21
C PHE A 110 0.85 -5.99 -5.55
N LEU A 111 0.39 -5.45 -6.67
CA LEU A 111 -1.04 -5.40 -7.01
C LEU A 111 -1.66 -6.81 -7.07
N ASN A 112 -0.87 -7.82 -7.44
CA ASN A 112 -1.27 -9.21 -7.58
C ASN A 112 -0.82 -10.12 -6.42
N TRP A 113 -0.48 -9.57 -5.23
CA TRP A 113 0.06 -10.37 -4.13
C TRP A 113 -0.89 -11.45 -3.58
N ARG A 114 -2.19 -11.38 -3.90
CA ARG A 114 -3.25 -12.31 -3.45
C ARG A 114 -3.50 -13.48 -4.41
N THR A 115 -2.98 -13.41 -5.63
CA THR A 115 -3.11 -14.43 -6.68
C THR A 115 -1.98 -15.43 -6.60
#